data_AF-A0A285PRV2-F1
#
_entry.id   AF-A0A285PRV2-F1
#
_cell.length_a   1.000
_cell.length_b   1.000
_cell.length_c   1.000
_cell.angle_alpha   90.00
_cell.angle_beta   90.00
_cell.angle_gamma   90.00
#
_symmetry.space_group_name_H-M   'P 1'
#
loop_
_entity.id
_entity.type
_entity.pdbx_description
1 polymer ?
#
loop_
_entity_poly.entity_id
_entity_poly.type
_entity_poly.pdbx_seq_one_letter_code
_entity_poly.pdbx_strand_id
1 'polypeptide(L)' 'MAAVTKPINRMTIIKTKESAEFIKKFNKNKVSQEFLESCKKAGKLLSIR' A
#
# COMPACT_ATOMS: atom_id res chain seq x y z
N MET A 1 20.73 -2.60 -25.58
CA MET A 1 21.12 -2.91 -24.19
C MET A 1 20.34 -1.97 -23.27
N ALA A 2 19.46 -2.48 -22.42
CA ALA A 2 18.77 -1.64 -21.43
C ALA A 2 19.75 -1.37 -20.27
N ALA A 3 20.12 -0.11 -20.07
CA ALA A 3 20.94 0.28 -18.93
C ALA A 3 20.12 0.08 -17.64
N VAL A 4 20.63 -0.73 -16.71
CA VAL A 4 20.06 -0.86 -15.37
C VAL A 4 20.44 0.40 -14.60
N THR A 5 19.59 1.43 -14.70
CA THR A 5 19.73 2.64 -13.89
C THR A 5 19.47 2.28 -12.43
N LYS A 6 20.31 2.78 -11.51
CA LYS A 6 20.08 2.63 -10.07
C LYS A 6 18.64 3.05 -9.73
N PRO A 7 17.88 2.25 -8.97
CA PRO A 7 16.55 2.64 -8.56
C PRO A 7 16.63 3.96 -7.78
N ILE A 8 15.89 4.97 -8.23
CA ILE A 8 15.80 6.25 -7.52
C ILE A 8 14.94 6.00 -6.29
N ASN A 9 15.52 6.21 -5.10
CA ASN A 9 14.77 6.11 -3.85
C ASN A 9 13.81 7.31 -3.72
N ARG A 10 12.61 7.19 -4.28
CA ARG A 10 11.54 8.20 -4.19
C ARG A 10 10.78 8.01 -2.87
N MET A 11 11.35 8.54 -1.79
CA MET A 11 10.65 8.58 -0.50
C MET A 11 9.74 9.81 -0.44
N THR A 12 8.45 9.61 -0.24
CA THR A 12 7.51 10.72 -0.02
C THR A 12 7.70 11.27 1.38
N ILE A 13 8.13 12.54 1.49
CA ILE A 13 8.29 13.22 2.77
C ILE A 13 7.03 14.00 3.09
N ILE A 14 6.46 13.72 4.25
CA ILE A 14 5.27 14.41 4.76
C ILE A 14 5.75 15.49 5.73
N LYS A 15 5.37 16.73 5.50
CA LYS A 15 5.78 17.84 6.37
C LYS A 15 5.14 17.68 7.74
N THR A 16 5.86 18.08 8.79
CA THR A 16 5.41 17.96 10.19
C THR A 16 4.03 18.60 10.42
N LYS A 17 3.75 19.74 9.79
CA LYS A 17 2.46 20.44 9.88
C LYS A 17 1.28 19.64 9.34
N GLU A 18 1.51 18.79 8.34
CA GLU A 18 0.47 18.01 7.64
C GLU A 18 0.37 16.57 8.18
N SER A 19 1.31 16.17 9.05
CA SER A 19 1.45 14.79 9.55
C SER A 19 0.19 14.27 10.25
N ALA A 20 -0.40 15.06 11.14
CA ALA A 20 -1.57 14.65 11.92
C ALA A 20 -2.79 14.36 11.03
N GLU A 21 -3.05 15.22 10.05
CA GLU A 21 -4.16 15.04 9.12
C GLU A 21 -3.92 13.86 8.18
N PHE A 22 -2.68 13.72 7.70
CA PHE A 22 -2.28 12.58 6.89
C PHE A 22 -2.51 11.26 7.64
N ILE A 23 -2.02 11.13 8.88
CA ILE A 23 -2.18 9.91 9.68
C ILE A 23 -3.67 9.58 9.86
N LYS A 24 -4.49 10.59 10.16
CA LYS A 24 -5.94 10.41 10.33
C LYS A 24 -6.61 9.92 9.05
N LYS A 25 -6.28 10.50 7.89
CA LYS A 25 -6.81 10.08 6.58
C LYS A 25 -6.32 8.69 6.20
N PHE A 26 -5.03 8.42 6.36
CA PHE A 26 -4.41 7.15 6.04
C PHE A 26 -5.01 6.00 6.87
N ASN A 27 -5.13 6.18 8.18
CA ASN A 27 -5.71 5.17 9.08
C ASN A 27 -7.20 4.93 8.84
N LYS A 28 -7.91 5.91 8.28
CA LYS A 28 -9.30 5.75 7.83
C LYS A 28 -9.40 5.01 6.51
N ASN A 29 -8.38 5.11 5.65
CA ASN A 29 -8.33 4.47 4.35
C ASN A 29 -7.96 2.99 4.49
N LYS A 30 -8.78 2.26 5.25
CA LYS A 30 -8.67 0.81 5.38
C LYS A 30 -9.27 0.18 4.14
N VAL A 31 -8.66 -0.92 3.72
CA VAL A 31 -9.18 -1.74 2.63
C VAL A 31 -10.58 -2.23 3.00
N SER A 32 -11.50 -2.22 2.05
CA SER A 32 -12.88 -2.64 2.33
C SER A 32 -12.92 -4.10 2.77
N GLN A 33 -13.87 -4.45 3.64
CA GLN A 33 -14.09 -5.83 4.04
C GLN A 33 -14.36 -6.73 2.83
N GLU A 34 -15.11 -6.23 1.86
CA GLU A 34 -15.40 -6.93 0.60
C GLU A 34 -14.12 -7.30 -0.17
N PHE A 35 -13.16 -6.38 -0.25
CA PHE A 35 -11.88 -6.65 -0.89
C PHE A 35 -11.05 -7.67 -0.10
N LEU A 36 -11.02 -7.56 1.24
CA LEU A 36 -10.33 -8.53 2.09
C LEU A 36 -10.90 -9.95 1.94
N GLU A 37 -12.22 -10.08 1.85
CA GLU A 37 -12.89 -11.36 1.60
C GLU A 37 -12.57 -11.90 0.20
N SER A 38 -12.47 -11.02 -0.81
CA SER A 38 -11.99 -11.40 -2.14
C SER A 38 -10.57 -11.95 -2.10
N CYS A 39 -9.65 -11.29 -1.39
CA CYS A 39 -8.28 -11.77 -1.21
C CYS A 39 -8.24 -13.14 -0.50
N LYS A 40 -9.06 -13.35 0.54
CA LYS A 40 -9.17 -14.65 1.21
C LYS A 40 -9.66 -15.75 0.27
N LYS A 41 -10.66 -15.47 -0.57
CA LYS A 41 -11.14 -16.41 -1.60
C LYS A 41 -10.05 -16.73 -2.61
N ALA A 42 -9.34 -15.72 -3.11
CA ALA A 42 -8.22 -15.91 -4.04
C ALA A 42 -7.10 -16.76 -3.42
N GLY A 43 -6.72 -16.52 -2.16
CA GLY A 43 -5.73 -17.33 -1.45
C GLY A 43 -6.13 -18.82 -1.36
N LYS A 44 -7.41 -19.10 -1.08
CA LYS A 44 -7.95 -20.47 -1.10
C LYS A 44 -7.89 -21.12 -2.49
N LEU A 45 -8.21 -20.37 -3.55
CA LEU A 45 -8.20 -20.87 -4.92
C LEU A 45 -6.79 -21.13 -5.44
N LEU A 46 -5.83 -20.27 -5.07
CA LEU A 46 -4.44 -20.34 -5.53
C LEU A 46 -3.55 -21.22 -4.64
N SER A 47 -4.08 -21.79 -3.55
CA SER A 47 -3.32 -22.57 -2.55
C SER A 47 -2.10 -21.84 -1.98
N ILE A 48 -2.15 -20.50 -1.95
CA ILE A 48 -1.10 -19.67 -1.35
C ILE A 48 -1.49 -19.49 0.11
N ARG A 49 -0.87 -20.27 0.99
CA ARG A 49 -1.07 -20.23 2.45
C ARG A 49 0.04 -19.47 3.14
#